data_AF-A0A7R9KCQ0-F1
#
_entry.id   AF-A0A7R9KCQ0-F1
#
_cell.length_a   1.000
_cell.length_b   1.000
_cell.length_c   1.000
_cell.angle_alpha   90.00
_cell.angle_beta   90.00
_cell.angle_gamma   90.00
#
_symmetry.space_group_name_H-M   'P 1'
#
loop_
_entity.id
_entity.type
_entity.pdbx_description
1 polymer ?
#
loop_
_entity_poly.entity_id
_entity_poly.type
_entity_poly.pdbx_seq_one_letter_code
_entity_poly.pdbx_strand_id
1 'polypeptide(L)'
;MMANRENDTIRPKTLTIKERNVTFANTCGRVVDSTFAELCDRPLGAIDYLTMSQLFHTVIIRNIPQMSLLNKTQCRRFITMIDTFYDNRVRVLFSAEVPSNQLFLTNKLQDHINDDNRKLMDDLGIKLDSGKTVFSHHLQNDSNANIFSGEEEVFAFERTISRITEMLTKDYWNSRQIYT
;
A
#
# COMPACT_ATOMS: atom_id res chain seq x y z
N MET A 1 -17.43 2.97 32.10
CA MET A 1 -18.38 2.18 31.28
C MET A 1 -18.01 2.36 29.82
N MET A 2 -17.38 1.38 29.15
CA MET A 2 -17.31 1.29 27.67
C MET A 2 -16.62 0.02 27.14
N ALA A 3 -16.35 -0.98 27.99
CA ALA A 3 -15.76 -2.26 27.56
C ALA A 3 -16.81 -3.37 27.35
N ASN A 4 -18.12 -3.06 27.42
CA ASN A 4 -19.20 -4.07 27.49
C ASN A 4 -20.31 -3.86 26.45
N ARG A 5 -19.99 -3.41 25.23
CA ARG A 5 -21.02 -3.11 24.21
C ARG A 5 -20.72 -3.54 22.78
N GLU A 6 -19.86 -4.53 22.57
CA GLU A 6 -19.81 -5.28 21.31
C GLU A 6 -19.80 -6.77 21.63
N ASN A 7 -20.96 -7.31 21.99
CA ASN A 7 -21.21 -8.75 21.93
C ASN A 7 -21.68 -9.11 20.51
N ASP A 8 -20.99 -8.57 19.50
CA ASP A 8 -21.43 -8.70 18.12
C ASP A 8 -20.90 -10.02 17.55
N THR A 9 -21.83 -10.93 17.32
CA THR A 9 -21.56 -12.22 16.70
C THR A 9 -20.95 -11.99 15.32
N ILE A 10 -19.86 -12.68 14.98
CA ILE A 10 -19.25 -12.62 13.65
C ILE A 10 -20.30 -12.99 12.61
N ARG A 11 -20.58 -12.07 11.68
CA ARG A 11 -21.58 -12.27 10.62
C ARG A 11 -21.00 -11.90 9.26
N PRO A 12 -21.42 -12.60 8.20
CA PRO A 12 -21.10 -12.17 6.86
C PRO A 12 -21.83 -10.86 6.56
N LYS A 13 -21.15 -9.94 5.88
CA LYS A 13 -21.73 -8.67 5.43
C LYS A 13 -21.46 -8.47 3.96
N THR A 14 -22.52 -8.19 3.22
CA THR A 14 -22.45 -7.87 1.79
C THR A 14 -22.53 -6.37 1.60
N LEU A 15 -21.53 -5.81 0.93
CA LEU A 15 -21.52 -4.41 0.52
C LEU A 15 -21.95 -4.32 -0.93
N THR A 16 -23.00 -3.55 -1.20
CA THR A 16 -23.43 -3.25 -2.56
C THR A 16 -22.76 -1.96 -3.01
N ILE A 17 -21.75 -2.07 -3.89
CA ILE A 17 -20.94 -0.95 -4.39
C ILE A 17 -21.10 -0.90 -5.91
N LYS A 18 -21.72 0.18 -6.42
CA LYS A 18 -21.97 0.39 -7.85
C LYS A 18 -22.42 -0.88 -8.57
N GLU A 19 -23.49 -1.51 -8.05
CA GLU A 19 -24.14 -2.73 -8.58
C GLU A 19 -23.37 -4.05 -8.39
N ARG A 20 -22.21 -4.03 -7.72
CA ARG A 20 -21.47 -5.25 -7.36
C ARG A 20 -21.63 -5.56 -5.87
N ASN A 21 -21.83 -6.83 -5.55
CA ASN A 21 -21.92 -7.30 -4.18
C ASN A 21 -20.56 -7.85 -3.73
N VAL A 22 -19.92 -7.17 -2.78
CA VAL A 22 -18.69 -7.59 -2.14
C VAL A 22 -19.03 -8.18 -0.78
N THR A 23 -18.94 -9.50 -0.67
CA THR A 23 -19.22 -10.20 0.59
C THR A 23 -17.92 -10.37 1.38
N PHE A 24 -17.99 -10.08 2.68
CA PHE A 24 -16.96 -10.39 3.66
C PHE A 24 -17.53 -11.42 4.63
N ALA A 25 -16.80 -12.53 4.84
CA ALA A 25 -17.27 -13.64 5.67
C ALA A 25 -17.33 -13.27 7.15
N ASN A 26 -16.34 -12.50 7.62
CA ASN A 26 -16.17 -12.20 9.04
C ASN A 26 -16.24 -10.70 9.28
N THR A 27 -17.40 -10.22 9.73
CA THR A 27 -17.56 -8.84 10.22
C THR A 27 -18.18 -8.82 11.60
N CYS A 28 -17.77 -7.84 12.41
CA CYS A 28 -18.23 -7.63 13.77
C CYS A 28 -18.37 -6.11 13.96
N GLY A 29 -19.59 -5.60 14.02
CA GLY A 29 -19.88 -4.17 14.13
C GLY A 29 -19.28 -3.37 12.98
N ARG A 30 -18.29 -2.53 13.31
CA ARG A 30 -17.50 -1.72 12.36
C ARG A 30 -16.08 -2.28 12.13
N VAL A 31 -15.86 -3.55 12.45
CA VAL A 31 -14.63 -4.30 12.17
C VAL A 31 -14.88 -5.29 11.05
N VAL A 32 -13.95 -5.37 10.10
CA VAL A 32 -13.91 -6.42 9.08
C VAL A 32 -12.62 -7.22 9.22
N ASP A 33 -12.75 -8.54 9.14
CA ASP A 33 -11.65 -9.50 9.10
C ASP A 33 -11.65 -10.18 7.73
N SER A 34 -10.59 -9.92 6.95
CA SER A 34 -10.49 -10.34 5.57
C SER A 34 -9.05 -10.77 5.24
N THR A 35 -8.91 -11.53 4.15
CA THR A 35 -7.61 -11.97 3.66
C THR A 35 -7.09 -11.06 2.55
N PHE A 36 -5.78 -11.10 2.29
CA PHE A 36 -5.19 -10.40 1.16
C PHE A 36 -5.85 -10.78 -0.18
N ALA A 37 -6.15 -12.06 -0.38
CA ALA A 37 -6.80 -12.53 -1.61
C ALA A 37 -8.20 -11.92 -1.80
N GLU A 38 -8.99 -11.83 -0.73
CA GLU A 38 -10.31 -11.19 -0.79
C GLU A 38 -10.22 -9.69 -1.10
N LEU A 39 -9.15 -8.99 -0.72
CA LEU A 39 -9.04 -7.56 -0.97
C LEU A 39 -8.35 -7.26 -2.31
N CYS A 40 -7.27 -7.98 -2.61
CA CYS A 40 -6.37 -7.64 -3.70
C CYS A 40 -6.49 -8.57 -4.92
N ASP A 41 -6.92 -9.83 -4.79
CA ASP A 41 -7.12 -10.72 -5.95
C ASP A 41 -8.46 -10.48 -6.64
N ARG A 42 -9.49 -10.06 -5.89
CA ARG A 42 -10.76 -9.60 -6.45
C ARG A 42 -10.59 -8.26 -7.19
N PRO A 43 -11.39 -7.97 -8.24
CA PRO A 43 -11.32 -6.73 -8.99
C PRO A 43 -11.90 -5.52 -8.22
N LEU A 44 -11.38 -5.25 -7.02
CA LEU A 44 -11.69 -4.08 -6.21
C LEU A 44 -10.85 -2.89 -6.65
N GLY A 45 -11.45 -1.71 -6.64
CA GLY A 45 -10.83 -0.43 -6.97
C GLY A 45 -10.98 0.59 -5.85
N ALA A 46 -10.49 1.82 -6.09
CA ALA A 46 -10.45 2.88 -5.10
C ALA A 46 -11.81 3.17 -4.42
N ILE A 47 -12.90 3.14 -5.20
CA ILE A 47 -14.26 3.40 -4.71
C ILE A 47 -14.72 2.32 -3.74
N ASP A 48 -14.29 1.07 -3.95
CA ASP A 48 -14.65 -0.03 -3.06
C ASP A 48 -13.97 0.16 -1.70
N TYR A 49 -12.67 0.48 -1.70
CA TYR A 49 -11.92 0.77 -0.49
C TYR A 49 -12.43 2.02 0.25
N LEU A 50 -12.87 3.05 -0.48
CA LEU A 50 -13.48 4.24 0.13
C LEU A 50 -14.82 3.90 0.79
N THR A 51 -15.61 3.03 0.16
CA THR A 51 -16.87 2.58 0.76
C THR A 51 -16.58 1.75 2.02
N MET A 52 -15.57 0.88 1.97
CA MET A 52 -15.11 0.14 3.14
C MET A 52 -14.63 1.06 4.26
N SER A 53 -13.89 2.13 3.96
CA SER A 53 -13.38 3.06 4.97
C SER A 53 -14.49 3.86 5.68
N GLN A 54 -15.62 4.09 5.00
CA GLN A 54 -16.79 4.74 5.58
C GLN A 54 -17.59 3.78 6.48
N LEU A 55 -17.60 2.49 6.17
CA LEU A 55 -18.38 1.48 6.89
C LEU A 55 -17.61 0.85 8.06
N PHE A 56 -16.31 0.67 7.89
CA PHE A 56 -15.43 0.02 8.87
C PHE A 56 -14.42 1.01 9.42
N HIS A 57 -14.38 1.13 10.74
CA HIS A 57 -13.35 1.91 11.42
C HIS A 57 -12.04 1.15 11.62
N THR A 58 -12.08 -0.18 11.50
CA THR A 58 -10.96 -1.10 11.70
C THR A 58 -11.03 -2.22 10.68
N VAL A 59 -9.91 -2.51 10.02
CA VAL A 59 -9.77 -3.53 8.99
C VAL A 59 -8.62 -4.45 9.41
N ILE A 60 -8.90 -5.76 9.49
CA ILE A 60 -7.91 -6.80 9.76
C ILE A 60 -7.62 -7.51 8.43
N ILE A 61 -6.34 -7.57 8.05
CA ILE A 61 -5.88 -8.15 6.79
C ILE A 61 -4.94 -9.32 7.09
N ARG A 62 -5.33 -10.53 6.71
CA ARG A 62 -4.54 -11.74 6.95
C ARG A 62 -3.82 -12.22 5.69
N ASN A 63 -2.72 -12.96 5.91
CA ASN A 63 -1.98 -13.67 4.88
C ASN A 63 -1.53 -12.77 3.75
N ILE A 64 -0.91 -11.62 4.07
CA ILE A 64 -0.29 -10.78 3.05
C ILE A 64 0.98 -11.47 2.58
N PRO A 65 1.05 -11.90 1.30
CA PRO A 65 2.25 -12.51 0.76
C PRO A 65 3.33 -11.46 0.56
N GLN A 66 4.57 -11.90 0.40
CA GLN A 66 5.60 -11.01 -0.13
C GLN A 66 5.23 -10.59 -1.57
N MET A 67 5.10 -9.29 -1.80
CA MET A 67 4.67 -8.71 -3.06
C MET A 67 5.87 -8.46 -3.98
N SER A 68 5.75 -8.84 -5.25
CA SER A 68 6.80 -8.63 -6.26
C SER A 68 6.23 -8.02 -7.55
N LEU A 69 7.12 -7.65 -8.48
CA LEU A 69 6.75 -7.16 -9.81
C LEU A 69 5.96 -8.18 -10.65
N LEU A 70 5.89 -9.45 -10.26
CA LEU A 70 5.03 -10.44 -10.94
C LEU A 70 3.55 -10.20 -10.63
N ASN A 71 3.24 -9.64 -9.45
CA ASN A 71 1.87 -9.44 -8.97
C ASN A 71 1.48 -7.96 -8.98
N LYS A 72 1.86 -7.22 -10.05
CA LYS A 72 1.68 -5.75 -10.13
C LYS A 72 0.26 -5.28 -9.84
N THR A 73 -0.73 -6.01 -10.32
CA THR A 73 -2.15 -5.64 -10.14
C THR A 73 -2.56 -5.70 -8.68
N GLN A 74 -2.17 -6.77 -7.98
CA GLN A 74 -2.39 -6.92 -6.54
C GLN A 74 -1.64 -5.85 -5.75
N CYS A 75 -0.38 -5.59 -6.10
CA CYS A 75 0.43 -4.54 -5.47
C CYS A 75 -0.24 -3.17 -5.58
N ARG A 76 -0.70 -2.79 -6.78
CA ARG A 76 -1.39 -1.51 -7.00
C ARG A 76 -2.69 -1.40 -6.21
N ARG A 77 -3.46 -2.48 -6.15
CA ARG A 77 -4.68 -2.56 -5.33
C ARG A 77 -4.36 -2.40 -3.85
N PHE A 78 -3.31 -3.05 -3.37
CA PHE A 78 -2.86 -2.94 -1.99
C PHE A 78 -2.40 -1.51 -1.64
N ILE A 79 -1.59 -0.87 -2.50
CA ILE A 79 -1.18 0.53 -2.33
C ILE A 79 -2.42 1.44 -2.24
N THR A 80 -3.33 1.30 -3.21
CA THR A 80 -4.56 2.12 -3.26
C THR A 80 -5.42 1.93 -2.01
N MET A 81 -5.53 0.69 -1.53
CA MET A 81 -6.26 0.35 -0.32
C MET A 81 -5.64 1.00 0.93
N ILE A 82 -4.32 0.84 1.13
CA ILE A 82 -3.61 1.43 2.27
C ILE A 82 -3.70 2.96 2.22
N ASP A 83 -3.52 3.56 1.05
CA ASP A 83 -3.66 4.99 0.85
C ASP A 83 -5.05 5.48 1.27
N THR A 84 -6.09 4.80 0.79
CA THR A 84 -7.47 5.15 1.13
C THR A 84 -7.74 5.01 2.64
N PHE A 85 -7.26 3.93 3.26
CA PHE A 85 -7.45 3.70 4.70
C PHE A 85 -6.68 4.70 5.56
N TYR A 86 -5.46 5.04 5.14
CA TYR A 86 -4.64 6.05 5.79
C TYR A 86 -5.32 7.42 5.76
N ASP A 87 -5.78 7.86 4.59
CA ASP A 87 -6.44 9.15 4.39
C ASP A 87 -7.75 9.26 5.18
N ASN A 88 -8.48 8.15 5.31
CA ASN A 88 -9.73 8.08 6.07
C ASN A 88 -9.54 7.71 7.55
N ARG A 89 -8.30 7.64 8.05
CA ARG A 89 -7.98 7.32 9.46
C ARG A 89 -8.57 5.98 9.94
N VAL A 90 -8.66 5.00 9.03
CA VAL A 90 -9.09 3.63 9.34
C VAL A 90 -7.94 2.90 10.02
N ARG A 91 -8.23 2.16 11.09
CA ARG A 91 -7.21 1.33 11.76
C ARG A 91 -6.98 0.08 10.94
N VAL A 92 -5.73 -0.23 10.62
CA VAL A 92 -5.37 -1.44 9.88
C VAL A 92 -4.50 -2.31 10.76
N LEU A 93 -4.92 -3.56 10.94
CA LEU A 93 -4.10 -4.62 11.51
C LEU A 93 -3.77 -5.59 10.38
N PHE A 94 -2.52 -5.99 10.26
CA PHE A 94 -2.12 -6.91 9.21
C PHE A 94 -1.23 -8.03 9.71
N SER A 95 -1.33 -9.18 9.06
CA SER A 95 -0.46 -10.33 9.20
C SER A 95 0.16 -10.61 7.83
N ALA A 96 1.49 -10.56 7.77
CA ALA A 96 2.26 -10.76 6.55
C ALA A 96 3.27 -11.90 6.74
N GLU A 97 3.64 -12.55 5.64
CA GLU A 97 4.67 -13.61 5.64
C GLU A 97 6.06 -13.08 5.99
N VAL A 98 6.30 -11.81 5.69
CA VAL A 98 7.56 -11.11 5.92
C VAL A 98 7.33 -9.83 6.73
N PRO A 99 8.34 -9.30 7.43
CA PRO A 99 8.21 -8.02 8.11
C PRO A 99 7.89 -6.89 7.11
N SER A 100 7.26 -5.81 7.58
CA SER A 100 6.75 -4.73 6.71
C SER A 100 7.82 -4.11 5.80
N ASN A 101 9.07 -4.02 6.25
CA ASN A 101 10.19 -3.50 5.46
C ASN A 101 10.59 -4.39 4.27
N GLN A 102 10.17 -5.65 4.25
CA GLN A 102 10.46 -6.64 3.20
C GLN A 102 9.21 -7.02 2.39
N LEU A 103 8.08 -6.37 2.66
CA LEU A 103 6.79 -6.69 2.05
C LEU A 103 6.79 -6.50 0.53
N PHE A 104 7.60 -5.56 0.03
CA PHE A 104 7.79 -5.31 -1.40
C PHE A 104 9.19 -5.75 -1.83
N LEU A 105 9.25 -6.72 -2.72
CA LEU A 105 10.46 -7.08 -3.47
C LEU A 105 10.66 -6.06 -4.58
N THR A 106 11.48 -5.05 -4.31
CA THR A 106 12.10 -4.29 -5.37
C THR A 106 13.20 -5.16 -5.96
N ASN A 107 12.92 -5.82 -7.10
CA ASN A 107 14.01 -6.18 -7.98
C ASN A 107 14.62 -4.84 -8.41
N LYS A 108 15.64 -4.39 -7.68
CA LYS A 108 16.62 -3.50 -8.28
C LYS A 108 17.19 -4.34 -9.41
N LEU A 109 16.61 -4.21 -10.60
CA LEU A 109 17.35 -4.44 -11.82
C LEU A 109 18.49 -3.43 -11.72
N GLN A 110 19.56 -3.88 -11.09
CA GLN A 110 20.90 -3.33 -11.18
C GLN A 110 21.48 -3.59 -12.58
N ASP A 111 20.60 -3.81 -13.55
CA ASP A 111 20.95 -4.17 -14.89
C ASP A 111 21.12 -2.87 -15.65
N HIS A 112 22.39 -2.48 -15.69
CA HIS A 112 22.99 -1.50 -16.59
C HIS A 112 22.96 -0.03 -16.14
N ILE A 113 23.62 0.28 -15.01
CA ILE A 113 24.66 1.31 -15.17
C ILE A 113 25.69 0.65 -16.09
N ASN A 114 25.49 0.75 -17.40
CA ASN A 114 26.46 0.30 -18.38
C ASN A 114 27.80 0.89 -17.93
N ASP A 115 28.81 0.03 -17.79
CA ASP A 115 30.20 0.45 -17.57
C ASP A 115 30.63 1.48 -18.64
N ASP A 116 29.91 1.58 -19.76
CA ASP A 116 30.05 2.61 -20.79
C ASP A 116 29.72 4.03 -20.29
N ASN A 117 28.69 4.20 -19.45
CA ASN A 117 28.36 5.51 -18.87
C ASN A 117 29.37 5.95 -17.80
N ARG A 118 30.11 5.00 -17.21
CA ARG A 118 31.15 5.31 -16.24
C ARG A 118 32.38 5.95 -16.89
N LYS A 119 32.72 5.55 -18.12
CA LYS A 119 33.81 6.17 -18.90
C LYS A 119 33.46 7.59 -19.35
N LEU A 120 32.20 7.84 -19.72
CA LEU A 120 31.72 9.16 -20.14
C LEU A 120 31.62 10.15 -18.97
N MET A 121 31.36 9.69 -17.75
CA MET A 121 31.33 10.56 -16.55
C MET A 121 32.73 11.00 -16.08
N ASP A 122 33.79 10.24 -16.39
CA ASP A 122 35.18 10.58 -16.03
C ASP A 122 35.75 11.68 -16.95
N ASP A 123 35.49 11.60 -18.27
CA ASP A 123 35.79 12.67 -19.25
C ASP A 123 34.96 13.95 -18.98
N LEU A 124 33.78 13.78 -18.37
CA LEU A 124 32.92 14.75 -17.68
C LEU A 124 33.59 15.81 -16.80
N GLY A 125 34.57 15.37 -16.02
CA GLY A 125 35.04 16.09 -14.82
C GLY A 125 33.99 16.22 -13.69
N ILE A 126 32.88 15.47 -13.72
CA ILE A 126 31.85 15.55 -12.68
C ILE A 126 32.23 14.65 -11.50
N LYS A 127 32.86 15.24 -10.48
CA LYS A 127 33.10 14.56 -9.21
C LYS A 127 31.78 14.40 -8.45
N LEU A 128 31.29 13.16 -8.35
CA LEU A 128 30.26 12.83 -7.37
C LEU A 128 30.88 12.89 -5.97
N ASP A 129 30.61 13.98 -5.26
CA ASP A 129 30.79 13.98 -3.81
C ASP A 129 29.73 13.06 -3.18
N SER A 130 30.19 12.28 -2.21
CA SER A 130 29.44 11.18 -1.62
C SER A 130 28.36 11.72 -0.67
N GLY A 131 27.20 12.10 -1.22
CA GLY A 131 26.03 12.39 -0.39
C GLY A 131 24.98 13.25 -1.06
N LYS A 132 23.78 12.67 -1.22
CA LYS A 132 22.49 13.30 -1.58
C LYS A 132 22.21 13.61 -3.06
N THR A 133 21.28 12.82 -3.59
CA THR A 133 20.14 13.19 -4.46
C THR A 133 19.99 14.66 -4.84
N VAL A 134 20.41 15.05 -6.05
CA VAL A 134 19.98 16.31 -6.70
C VAL A 134 19.96 16.10 -8.23
N PHE A 135 18.78 15.75 -8.76
CA PHE A 135 18.31 16.00 -10.14
C PHE A 135 19.10 15.46 -11.35
N SER A 136 18.63 14.35 -11.93
CA SER A 136 18.74 14.11 -13.38
C SER A 136 17.36 14.26 -14.03
N HIS A 137 16.90 15.51 -14.03
CA HIS A 137 15.76 15.99 -14.79
C HIS A 137 16.23 16.27 -16.22
N HIS A 138 16.04 15.31 -17.13
CA HIS A 138 15.93 15.46 -18.61
C HIS A 138 16.61 14.31 -19.38
N LEU A 139 15.86 13.23 -19.62
CA LEU A 139 15.87 12.62 -20.96
C LEU A 139 14.49 12.02 -21.25
N GLN A 140 13.71 12.76 -22.04
CA GLN A 140 12.49 12.30 -22.70
C GLN A 140 12.89 11.68 -24.03
N ASN A 141 12.52 10.42 -24.26
CA ASN A 141 12.22 9.76 -25.55
C ASN A 141 12.15 8.25 -25.31
N ASP A 142 11.20 7.47 -25.79
CA ASP A 142 9.97 7.75 -26.51
C ASP A 142 9.06 6.48 -26.43
N SER A 143 7.76 6.73 -26.31
CA SER A 143 6.59 5.95 -26.76
C SER A 143 6.58 4.41 -26.79
N ASN A 144 5.98 3.83 -25.73
CA ASN A 144 4.76 2.98 -25.83
C ASN A 144 4.24 2.63 -24.42
N ALA A 145 3.27 3.41 -23.91
CA ALA A 145 2.33 3.09 -22.82
C ALA A 145 2.82 2.29 -21.57
N ASN A 146 4.11 2.37 -21.20
CA ASN A 146 4.58 1.93 -19.89
C ASN A 146 4.36 3.04 -18.87
N ILE A 147 3.09 3.35 -18.58
CA ILE A 147 2.64 4.45 -17.69
C ILE A 147 3.01 4.24 -16.20
N PHE A 148 3.98 3.36 -15.94
CA PHE A 148 4.46 2.98 -14.63
C PHE A 148 5.97 2.75 -14.76
N SER A 149 6.74 3.83 -14.71
CA SER A 149 8.21 3.79 -14.66
C SER A 149 8.61 3.15 -13.33
N GLY A 150 9.64 2.29 -13.34
CA GLY A 150 10.12 1.58 -12.14
C GLY A 150 10.42 2.50 -10.95
N GLU A 151 10.76 3.76 -11.22
CA GLU A 151 11.02 4.79 -10.19
C GLU A 151 9.74 5.21 -9.43
N GLU A 152 8.62 5.35 -10.13
CA GLU A 152 7.33 5.69 -9.50
C GLU A 152 6.82 4.53 -8.64
N GLU A 153 7.06 3.28 -9.06
CA GLU A 153 6.68 2.09 -8.27
C GLU A 153 7.43 2.08 -6.94
N VAL A 154 8.75 2.29 -6.98
CA VAL A 154 9.60 2.30 -5.79
C VAL A 154 9.18 3.39 -4.82
N PHE A 155 8.92 4.60 -5.32
CA PHE A 155 8.43 5.70 -4.49
C PHE A 155 7.06 5.37 -3.86
N ALA A 156 6.15 4.76 -4.62
CA ALA A 156 4.86 4.33 -4.10
C ALA A 156 5.00 3.25 -3.02
N PHE A 157 5.94 2.31 -3.16
CA PHE A 157 6.22 1.29 -2.13
C PHE A 157 6.77 1.90 -0.85
N GLU A 158 7.81 2.74 -0.94
CA GLU A 158 8.41 3.39 0.23
C GLU A 158 7.39 4.23 0.99
N ARG A 159 6.57 5.00 0.25
CA ARG A 159 5.46 5.78 0.82
C ARG A 159 4.43 4.89 1.53
N THR A 160 4.09 3.75 0.93
CA THR A 160 3.14 2.79 1.52
C THR A 160 3.70 2.19 2.82
N ILE A 161 4.98 1.81 2.84
CA ILE A 161 5.64 1.28 4.05
C ILE A 161 5.71 2.34 5.15
N SER A 162 6.00 3.58 4.81
CA SER A 162 6.00 4.70 5.76
C SER A 162 4.61 4.87 6.40
N ARG A 163 3.55 4.92 5.57
CA ARG A 163 2.15 5.01 6.05
C ARG A 163 1.78 3.85 6.95
N ILE A 164 2.13 2.63 6.57
CA ILE A 164 1.91 1.43 7.39
C ILE A 164 2.61 1.57 8.74
N THR A 165 3.88 1.97 8.75
CA THR A 165 4.68 2.11 9.96
C THR A 165 4.08 3.18 10.88
N GLU A 166 3.64 4.31 10.32
CA GLU A 166 2.94 5.35 11.07
C GLU A 166 1.63 4.84 11.67
N MET A 167 0.81 4.13 10.89
CA MET A 167 -0.46 3.55 11.36
C MET A 167 -0.29 2.51 12.47
N LEU A 168 0.89 1.91 12.60
CA LEU A 168 1.23 0.99 13.68
C LEU A 168 1.68 1.69 14.97
N THR A 169 1.97 2.98 14.94
CA THR A 169 2.39 3.72 16.13
C THR A 169 1.22 3.93 17.10
N LYS A 170 1.50 3.90 18.40
CA LYS A 170 0.49 4.18 19.43
C LYS A 170 -0.09 5.58 19.29
N ASP A 171 0.68 6.54 18.81
CA ASP A 171 0.25 7.93 18.63
C ASP A 171 -0.82 8.06 17.55
N TYR A 172 -0.70 7.31 16.45
CA TYR A 172 -1.76 7.26 15.44
C TYR A 172 -3.08 6.74 16.03
N TRP A 173 -3.01 5.72 16.89
CA TRP A 173 -4.19 5.15 17.55
C TRP A 173 -4.82 6.09 18.58
N ASN A 174 -3.99 6.91 19.26
CA ASN A 174 -4.41 7.86 20.29
C ASN A 174 -4.91 9.20 19.72
N SER A 175 -4.48 9.58 18.52
CA SER A 175 -4.86 10.85 17.86
C SER A 175 -6.34 10.95 17.50
N ARG A 176 -7.07 9.83 17.51
CA ARG A 176 -8.52 9.78 17.34
C ARG A 176 -9.21 10.11 18.67
N GLN A 177 -8.97 11.31 19.19
CA GLN A 177 -9.85 11.86 20.23
C GLN A 177 -11.23 12.09 19.61
N ILE A 178 -12.19 11.41 20.23
CA ILE A 178 -13.60 11.43 19.90
C ILE A 178 -14.09 12.88 20.08
N TYR A 179 -14.41 13.57 18.98
CA TYR A 179 -15.37 14.66 19.07
C TYR A 179 -16.68 14.02 19.53
N THR A 180 -16.96 14.20 20.82
CA THR A 180 -18.17 13.75 21.51
C THR A 180 -19.28 14.76 21.26
#